data_AF-A0A2V9Y9T5-F1
#
_entry.id   AF-A0A2V9Y9T5-F1
#
_cell.length_a   1.000
_cell.length_b   1.000
_cell.length_c   1.000
_cell.angle_alpha   90.00
_cell.angle_beta   90.00
_cell.angle_gamma   90.00
#
_symmetry.space_group_name_H-M   'P 1'
#
loop_
_entity.id
_entity.type
_entity.pdbx_description
1 polymer ?
#
loop_
_entity_poly.entity_id
_entity_poly.type
_entity_poly.pdbx_seq_one_letter_code
_entity_poly.pdbx_strand_id
1 'polypeptide(L)'
;MAPADSSSFKAKLVGKRVVVKVSLFSRAFPGTIAATDETGFCFQSDEMVQALRESTGSIMANIDAPSLYLPFSSLEWLVFSAPKAAAASA
;
A
#
# COMPACT_ATOMS: atom_id res chain seq x y z
N MET A 1 -7.30 -10.81 31.03
CA MET A 1 -6.50 -10.66 29.80
C MET A 1 -7.46 -10.76 28.62
N ALA A 2 -8.13 -9.68 28.25
CA ALA A 2 -8.96 -9.71 27.04
C ALA A 2 -8.02 -9.48 25.84
N PRO A 3 -7.92 -10.37 24.84
CA PRO A 3 -7.43 -9.93 23.55
C PRO A 3 -8.52 -8.98 23.05
N ALA A 4 -8.23 -7.68 23.11
CA ALA A 4 -9.15 -6.67 22.60
C ALA A 4 -9.42 -7.03 21.13
N ASP A 5 -10.67 -7.44 20.90
CA ASP A 5 -11.29 -7.64 19.60
C ASP A 5 -11.40 -6.27 18.93
N SER A 6 -10.25 -5.69 18.59
CA SER A 6 -10.16 -4.60 17.65
C SER A 6 -9.78 -5.24 16.35
N SER A 7 -10.81 -5.67 15.62
CA SER A 7 -10.76 -5.78 14.16
C SER A 7 -10.47 -4.39 13.60
N SER A 8 -9.25 -3.91 13.87
CA SER A 8 -8.76 -2.58 13.59
C SER A 8 -8.88 -2.37 12.11
N PHE A 9 -9.37 -1.20 11.69
CA PHE A 9 -9.46 -0.82 10.28
C PHE A 9 -8.18 -1.19 9.51
N LYS A 10 -7.01 -1.05 10.15
CA LYS A 10 -5.69 -1.47 9.65
C LYS A 10 -5.62 -2.96 9.28
N ALA A 11 -6.06 -3.87 10.15
CA ALA A 11 -6.08 -5.30 9.86
C ALA A 11 -7.00 -5.66 8.67
N LYS A 12 -8.07 -4.88 8.46
CA LYS A 12 -8.98 -5.06 7.32
C LYS A 12 -8.39 -4.64 5.98
N LEU A 13 -7.27 -3.90 5.98
CA LEU A 13 -6.55 -3.51 4.76
C LEU A 13 -5.70 -4.64 4.19
N VAL A 14 -5.26 -5.59 5.03
CA VAL A 14 -4.41 -6.70 4.59
C VAL A 14 -5.11 -7.51 3.50
N GLY A 15 -4.40 -7.78 2.42
CA GLY A 15 -4.88 -8.47 1.22
C GLY A 15 -5.80 -7.63 0.32
N LYS A 16 -6.07 -6.36 0.64
CA LYS A 16 -6.93 -5.49 -0.17
C LYS A 16 -6.14 -4.74 -1.22
N ARG A 17 -6.75 -4.62 -2.41
CA ARG A 17 -6.28 -3.73 -3.47
C ARG A 17 -6.72 -2.30 -3.15
N VAL A 18 -5.76 -1.39 -3.10
CA VAL A 18 -5.97 0.00 -2.69
C VAL A 18 -5.22 0.93 -3.62
N VAL A 19 -5.62 2.19 -3.66
CA VAL A 19 -4.83 3.27 -4.24
C VAL A 19 -4.35 4.14 -3.09
N VAL A 20 -3.04 4.30 -2.99
CA VAL A 20 -2.37 4.98 -1.89
C VAL A 20 -1.69 6.24 -2.41
N LYS A 21 -1.93 7.36 -1.73
CA LYS A 21 -1.14 8.59 -1.89
C LYS A 21 -0.27 8.78 -0.67
N VAL A 22 1.03 8.89 -0.90
CA VAL A 22 2.01 9.28 0.12
C VAL A 22 2.57 10.66 -0.18
N SER A 23 3.06 11.35 0.85
CA SER A 23 3.62 12.69 0.71
C SER A 23 4.88 12.74 -0.15
N LEU A 24 5.62 11.63 -0.26
CA LEU A 24 6.87 11.53 -1.02
C LEU A 24 6.67 11.74 -2.54
N PHE A 25 5.48 11.44 -3.06
CA PHE A 25 5.20 11.49 -4.48
C PHE A 25 4.01 12.40 -4.77
N SER A 26 4.04 13.15 -5.88
CA SER A 26 2.89 13.95 -6.31
C SER A 26 1.72 13.11 -6.86
N ARG A 27 1.96 11.84 -7.20
CA ARG A 27 0.95 10.90 -7.73
C ARG A 27 0.58 9.82 -6.71
N ALA A 28 -0.59 9.22 -6.88
CA ALA A 28 -1.02 8.05 -6.12
C ALA A 28 -0.68 6.76 -6.87
N PHE A 29 -0.52 5.66 -6.13
CA PHE A 29 -0.13 4.36 -6.67
C PHE A 29 -1.15 3.29 -6.33
N PRO A 30 -1.59 2.49 -7.31
CA PRO A 30 -2.38 1.30 -7.05
C PRO A 30 -1.48 0.18 -6.53
N GLY A 31 -2.00 -0.64 -5.62
CA GLY A 31 -1.26 -1.78 -5.10
C GLY A 31 -2.05 -2.61 -4.11
N THR A 32 -1.38 -3.56 -3.48
CA THR A 32 -1.97 -4.45 -2.48
C THR A 32 -1.26 -4.28 -1.15
N ILE A 33 -2.01 -4.18 -0.05
CA ILE A 33 -1.41 -4.17 1.28
C ILE A 33 -1.17 -5.62 1.71
N ALA A 34 0.10 -6.03 1.83
CA ALA A 34 0.49 -7.39 2.18
C ALA A 34 0.45 -7.65 3.69
N ALA A 35 0.77 -6.64 4.49
CA ALA A 35 0.78 -6.71 5.95
C ALA A 35 0.59 -5.32 6.55
N THR A 36 0.12 -5.27 7.79
CA THR A 36 0.00 -4.03 8.57
C THR A 36 0.44 -4.28 9.99
N ASP A 37 1.08 -3.29 10.60
CA ASP A 37 1.38 -3.24 12.04
C ASP A 37 0.79 -1.96 12.65
N GLU A 38 1.24 -1.60 13.86
CA GLU A 38 0.77 -0.42 14.57
C GLU A 38 1.23 0.89 13.88
N THR A 39 2.43 0.88 13.30
CA THR A 39 3.12 2.07 12.77
C THR A 39 3.04 2.20 11.25
N GLY A 40 2.87 1.11 10.52
CA GLY A 40 2.84 1.15 9.06
C GLY A 40 2.21 -0.07 8.38
N PHE A 41 2.54 -0.20 7.10
CA PHE A 41 2.05 -1.26 6.24
C PHE A 41 3.04 -1.61 5.13
N CYS A 42 3.04 -2.88 4.73
CA CYS A 42 3.76 -3.38 3.57
C CYS A 42 2.89 -3.24 2.32
N PHE A 43 3.34 -2.44 1.37
CA PHE A 43 2.63 -2.12 0.13
C PHE A 43 3.32 -2.74 -1.08
N GLN A 44 2.58 -3.55 -1.82
CA GLN A 44 3.02 -4.18 -3.07
C GLN A 44 2.50 -3.37 -4.25
N SER A 45 3.39 -2.64 -4.92
CA SER A 45 3.08 -1.85 -6.11
C SER A 45 4.33 -1.72 -6.98
N ASP A 46 4.31 -2.33 -8.16
CA ASP A 46 5.41 -2.25 -9.12
C ASP A 46 5.67 -0.80 -9.55
N GLU A 47 4.60 -0.04 -9.80
CA GLU A 47 4.68 1.37 -10.20
C GLU A 47 5.35 2.25 -9.13
N MET A 48 5.09 1.98 -7.85
CA MET A 48 5.71 2.72 -6.75
C MET A 48 7.18 2.33 -6.56
N VAL A 49 7.50 1.04 -6.67
CA VAL A 49 8.88 0.54 -6.61
C VAL A 49 9.71 1.16 -7.74
N GLN A 50 9.17 1.19 -8.96
CA GLN A 50 9.83 1.84 -10.09
C GLN A 50 10.04 3.33 -9.84
N ALA A 51 8.99 4.05 -9.38
CA ALA A 51 9.10 5.48 -9.08
C ALA A 51 10.15 5.78 -8.00
N LEU A 52 10.27 4.92 -6.98
CA LEU A 52 11.31 5.03 -5.95
C LEU A 52 12.70 4.78 -6.53
N ARG A 53 12.86 3.78 -7.40
CA ARG A 53 14.15 3.50 -8.07
C ARG A 53 14.57 4.67 -8.96
N GLU A 54 13.64 5.27 -9.69
CA GLU A 54 13.90 6.47 -10.51
C GLU A 54 14.30 7.67 -9.65
N SER A 55 13.60 7.90 -8.54
CA SER A 55 13.83 9.04 -7.64
C SER A 55 15.13 8.90 -6.82
N THR A 56 15.46 7.68 -6.39
CA THR A 56 16.61 7.40 -5.49
C THR A 56 17.87 6.96 -6.25
N GLY A 57 17.77 6.73 -7.57
CA GLY A 57 18.88 6.32 -8.43
C GLY A 57 19.51 4.98 -8.04
N SER A 58 20.83 4.86 -8.26
CA SER A 58 21.60 3.60 -8.06
C SER A 58 21.57 3.03 -6.63
N ILE A 59 21.12 3.79 -5.63
CA ILE A 59 21.05 3.35 -4.23
C ILE A 59 20.00 2.25 -4.04
N MET A 60 18.89 2.29 -4.79
CA MET A 60 17.82 1.27 -4.73
C MET A 60 17.85 0.28 -5.90
N ALA A 61 18.79 0.42 -6.84
CA ALA A 61 18.85 -0.42 -8.05
C ALA A 61 19.03 -1.92 -7.75
N ASN A 62 19.64 -2.26 -6.61
CA ASN A 62 19.87 -3.64 -6.17
C ASN A 62 18.82 -4.17 -5.17
N ILE A 63 17.78 -3.38 -4.84
CA ILE A 63 16.74 -3.82 -3.91
C ILE A 63 15.66 -4.57 -4.69
N ASP A 64 15.77 -5.90 -4.69
CA ASP A 64 14.71 -6.82 -5.13
C ASP A 64 13.68 -6.99 -4.02
N ALA A 65 12.94 -5.92 -3.71
CA ALA A 65 11.87 -5.97 -2.73
C ALA A 65 10.52 -5.93 -3.46
N PRO A 66 9.72 -7.01 -3.43
CA PRO A 66 8.39 -7.02 -4.03
C PRO A 66 7.38 -6.15 -3.26
N SER A 67 7.76 -5.67 -2.08
CA SER A 67 6.93 -4.85 -1.18
C SER A 67 7.76 -3.77 -0.50
N LEU A 68 7.14 -2.60 -0.32
CA LEU A 68 7.71 -1.44 0.33
C LEU A 68 7.04 -1.24 1.69
N TYR A 69 7.82 -1.03 2.73
CA TYR A 69 7.28 -0.66 4.03
C TYR A 69 7.03 0.85 4.08
N LEU A 70 5.80 1.25 4.37
CA LEU A 70 5.37 2.64 4.44
C LEU A 70 4.76 2.95 5.82
N PRO A 71 5.24 3.97 6.54
CA PRO A 71 4.63 4.39 7.79
C PRO A 71 3.29 5.09 7.52
N PHE A 72 2.30 4.91 8.40
CA PHE A 72 1.02 5.61 8.28
C PHE A 72 1.18 7.14 8.33
N SER A 73 2.22 7.64 8.98
CA SER A 73 2.54 9.07 9.03
C SER A 73 2.89 9.68 7.67
N SER A 74 3.31 8.87 6.69
CA SER A 74 3.59 9.33 5.32
C SER A 74 2.37 9.20 4.39
N LEU A 75 1.28 8.60 4.86
CA LEU A 75 0.05 8.42 4.10
C LEU A 75 -0.77 9.72 4.14
N GLU A 76 -1.05 10.29 2.97
CA GLU A 76 -1.99 11.42 2.88
C GLU A 76 -3.42 10.91 2.81
N TRP A 77 -3.67 9.92 1.96
CA TRP A 77 -4.96 9.25 1.85
C TRP A 77 -4.83 7.86 1.23
N LEU A 78 -5.84 7.04 1.48
CA LEU A 78 -5.99 5.69 0.94
C LEU A 78 -7.43 5.47 0.53
N VAL A 79 -7.64 4.90 -0.66
CA VAL A 79 -8.97 4.47 -1.12
C VAL A 79 -8.97 3.01 -1.52
N PHE A 80 -10.06 2.30 -1.23
CA PHE A 80 -10.23 0.94 -1.71
C PHE A 80 -10.42 0.97 -3.23
N SER A 81 -9.56 0.25 -3.95
CA SER A 81 -9.81 -0.02 -5.35
C SER A 81 -10.82 -1.16 -5.36
N ALA A 82 -12.08 -0.85 -5.70
CA ALA A 82 -13.07 -1.90 -5.87
C ALA A 82 -12.51 -2.92 -6.86
N PRO A 83 -12.61 -4.24 -6.62
CA PRO A 83 -12.52 -5.16 -7.74
C PRO A 83 -13.54 -4.63 -8.75
N LYS A 84 -13.10 -4.39 -9.99
CA LYS A 84 -14.00 -4.10 -11.10
C LYS A 84 -14.99 -5.25 -11.10
N ALA A 85 -16.13 -5.09 -10.42
CA ALA A 85 -17.28 -5.93 -10.63
C ALA A 85 -17.51 -5.75 -12.12
N ALA A 86 -17.18 -6.80 -12.88
CA ALA A 86 -17.62 -6.88 -14.25
C ALA A 86 -19.11 -6.54 -14.18
N ALA A 87 -19.48 -5.41 -14.77
CA ALA A 87 -20.87 -5.12 -15.04
C ALA A 87 -21.34 -6.31 -15.85
N ALA A 88 -21.97 -7.27 -15.17
CA ALA A 88 -22.72 -8.32 -15.81
C ALA A 88 -23.87 -7.58 -16.48
N SER A 89 -23.69 -7.31 -17.77
CA SER A 89 -24.79 -6.95 -18.65
C SER A 89 -25.84 -8.04 -18.51
N ALA A 90 -26.98 -7.68 -17.92
CA ALA A 90 -28.21 -8.44 -17.97
C ALA A 90 -29.26 -7.54 -18.62
#